data_AF-A0AA49GNB3-F1
#
_entry.id   AF-A0AA49GNB3-F1
#
_cell.length_a   1.000
_cell.length_b   1.000
_cell.length_c   1.000
_cell.angle_alpha   90.00
_cell.angle_beta   90.00
_cell.angle_gamma   90.00
#
_symmetry.space_group_name_H-M   'P 1'
#
loop_
_entity.id
_entity.type
_entity.pdbx_description
1 polymer ?
#
loop_
_entity_poly.entity_id
_entity_poly.type
_entity_poly.pdbx_seq_one_letter_code
_entity_poly.pdbx_strand_id
1 'polypeptide(L)'
;MKTINLRNVLFGTFFLWTSFAIAQEAEETATAPQKLPQQFQEMVQESNSVKSSSGNEYKVVSLSRLNRFWENARDSLSNVRQDLRQTLDQVATQDAELKSLNSSIREKDAIVAASEHDSTHISVLGMDIPKEGFLNFFWITVLILALLLGGAIYQYRNSQLVTSRTRQDYRKLQHELEEFRKTSLEKERRLRRELQTERNLVEELKVVASQKR
;
A
#
# COMPACT_ATOMS: atom_id res chain seq x y z
N MET A 1 15.35 -28.81 -32.61
CA MET A 1 13.93 -29.14 -32.32
C MET A 1 13.41 -28.15 -31.30
N LYS A 2 12.55 -27.20 -31.70
CA LYS A 2 12.00 -26.16 -30.84
C LYS A 2 10.63 -26.65 -30.35
N THR A 3 10.47 -26.86 -29.05
CA THR A 3 9.21 -27.33 -28.46
C THR A 3 8.19 -26.20 -28.53
N ILE A 4 7.20 -26.37 -29.41
CA ILE A 4 6.08 -25.45 -29.57
C ILE A 4 5.12 -25.69 -28.40
N ASN A 5 4.86 -24.64 -27.61
CA ASN A 5 4.02 -24.70 -26.42
C ASN A 5 2.55 -24.98 -26.81
N LEU A 6 2.10 -26.21 -26.60
CA LEU A 6 0.77 -26.73 -26.92
C LEU A 6 -0.38 -25.88 -26.30
N ARG A 7 -0.14 -25.26 -25.14
CA ARG A 7 -1.11 -24.37 -24.46
C ARG A 7 -1.41 -23.09 -25.24
N ASN A 8 -0.43 -22.54 -25.96
CA ASN A 8 -0.60 -21.29 -26.72
C ASN A 8 -1.21 -21.56 -28.11
N VAL A 9 -1.02 -22.77 -28.65
CA VAL A 9 -1.68 -23.20 -29.91
C VAL A 9 -3.16 -23.44 -29.68
N LEU A 10 -3.56 -24.07 -28.56
CA LEU A 10 -4.97 -24.31 -28.22
C LEU A 10 -5.76 -23.02 -27.96
N PHE A 11 -5.13 -22.00 -27.36
CA PHE A 11 -5.75 -20.68 -27.20
C PHE A 11 -5.89 -19.93 -28.53
N GLY A 12 -4.93 -20.10 -29.45
CA GLY A 12 -4.99 -19.51 -30.80
C GLY A 12 -6.05 -20.15 -31.71
N THR A 13 -6.28 -21.46 -31.58
CA THR A 13 -7.32 -22.16 -32.37
C THR A 13 -8.74 -21.88 -31.87
N PHE A 14 -8.91 -21.53 -30.59
CA PHE A 14 -10.21 -21.15 -30.05
C PHE A 14 -10.68 -19.78 -30.57
N PHE A 15 -9.75 -18.85 -30.85
CA PHE A 15 -10.06 -17.52 -31.40
C PHE A 15 -10.42 -17.54 -32.90
N LEU A 16 -10.06 -18.62 -33.61
CA LEU A 16 -10.35 -18.78 -35.05
C LEU A 16 -11.68 -19.50 -35.33
N TRP A 17 -12.31 -20.11 -34.32
CA TRP A 17 -13.59 -20.83 -34.50
C TRP A 17 -14.81 -19.97 -34.18
N THR A 18 -14.65 -18.88 -33.43
CA THR A 18 -15.74 -17.97 -33.02
C THR A 18 -16.18 -16.99 -34.12
N SER A 19 -15.45 -16.90 -35.24
CA SER A 19 -15.76 -15.94 -36.32
C SER A 19 -16.63 -16.51 -37.45
N PHE A 20 -17.12 -17.75 -37.36
CA PHE A 20 -17.94 -18.36 -38.43
C PHE A 20 -19.45 -18.42 -38.13
N ALA A 21 -19.92 -17.80 -37.04
CA ALA A 21 -21.33 -17.77 -36.70
C ALA A 21 -21.76 -16.32 -36.44
N ILE A 22 -22.04 -15.57 -37.51
CA ILE A 22 -23.07 -14.53 -37.68
C ILE A 22 -22.86 -13.94 -39.08
N ALA A 23 -23.72 -14.32 -40.02
CA ALA A 23 -24.15 -13.53 -41.19
C ALA A 23 -25.05 -14.41 -42.07
N GLN A 24 -26.25 -14.69 -41.59
CA GLN A 24 -27.37 -15.06 -42.46
C GLN A 24 -28.32 -13.87 -42.45
N GLU A 25 -28.11 -12.98 -43.42
CA GLU A 25 -29.04 -11.88 -43.70
C GLU A 25 -30.20 -12.50 -44.48
N ALA A 26 -31.32 -12.71 -43.80
CA ALA A 26 -32.59 -13.03 -44.43
C ALA A 26 -33.09 -11.74 -45.09
N GLU A 27 -33.13 -11.72 -46.42
CA GLU A 27 -33.92 -10.74 -47.19
C GLU A 27 -35.41 -10.98 -46.90
N GLU A 28 -35.91 -10.40 -45.81
CA GLU A 28 -37.33 -10.07 -45.72
C GLU A 28 -37.60 -8.88 -46.64
N THR A 29 -38.18 -9.18 -47.79
CA THR A 29 -38.84 -8.20 -48.67
C THR A 29 -40.10 -7.67 -47.97
N ALA A 30 -39.90 -6.94 -46.88
CA ALA A 30 -40.92 -6.07 -46.34
C ALA A 30 -41.00 -4.86 -47.27
N THR A 31 -42.10 -4.77 -48.01
CA THR A 31 -42.44 -3.58 -48.79
C THR A 31 -42.40 -2.39 -47.83
N ALA A 32 -41.33 -1.59 -47.90
CA ALA A 32 -41.17 -0.44 -47.05
C ALA A 32 -42.41 0.47 -47.21
N PRO A 33 -42.99 1.00 -46.12
CA PRO A 33 -44.09 1.94 -46.23
C PRO A 33 -43.60 3.10 -47.10
N GLN A 34 -44.19 3.25 -48.29
CA GLN A 34 -43.84 4.33 -49.21
C GLN A 34 -43.84 5.65 -48.45
N LYS A 35 -42.79 6.47 -48.63
CA LYS A 35 -42.67 7.74 -47.92
C LYS A 35 -43.88 8.61 -48.28
N LEU A 36 -44.44 9.35 -47.31
CA LEU A 36 -45.59 10.26 -47.53
C LEU A 36 -45.50 11.11 -48.82
N PRO A 37 -44.33 11.68 -49.18
CA PRO A 37 -44.18 12.39 -50.46
C PRO A 37 -44.42 11.52 -51.70
N GLN A 38 -44.02 10.24 -51.66
CA GLN A 38 -44.26 9.28 -52.75
C GLN A 38 -45.75 8.92 -52.85
N GLN A 39 -46.42 8.68 -51.71
CA GLN A 39 -47.87 8.44 -51.68
C GLN A 39 -48.67 9.63 -52.24
N PHE A 40 -48.23 10.86 -51.93
CA PHE A 40 -48.82 12.08 -52.50
C PHE A 40 -48.59 12.18 -54.02
N GLN A 41 -47.36 11.91 -54.47
CA GLN A 41 -46.99 11.98 -55.88
C GLN A 41 -47.75 10.94 -56.72
N GLU A 42 -47.91 9.72 -56.21
CA GLU A 42 -48.70 8.67 -56.85
C GLU A 42 -50.19 9.04 -56.91
N MET A 43 -50.75 9.58 -55.83
CA MET A 43 -52.13 10.07 -55.81
C MET A 43 -52.37 11.18 -56.84
N VAL A 44 -51.41 12.10 -57.01
CA VAL A 44 -51.47 13.17 -58.01
C VAL A 44 -51.26 12.61 -59.43
N GLN A 45 -50.36 11.65 -59.65
CA GLN A 45 -50.12 11.07 -60.98
C GLN A 45 -51.31 10.27 -61.49
N GLU A 46 -51.93 9.46 -60.63
CA GLU A 46 -53.10 8.63 -61.00
C GLU A 46 -54.42 9.42 -61.11
N SER A 47 -54.43 10.69 -60.69
CA SER A 47 -55.62 11.53 -60.76
C SER A 47 -55.90 12.06 -62.18
N ASN A 48 -57.18 12.08 -62.55
CA ASN A 48 -57.62 12.48 -63.89
C ASN A 48 -57.63 14.01 -64.03
N SER A 49 -57.04 14.55 -65.09
CA SER A 49 -56.97 16.00 -65.33
C SER A 49 -58.21 16.51 -66.07
N VAL A 50 -58.92 17.48 -65.49
CA VAL A 50 -60.08 18.16 -66.07
C VAL A 50 -59.74 19.63 -66.30
N LYS A 51 -60.03 20.15 -67.50
CA LYS A 51 -59.83 21.57 -67.82
C LYS A 51 -61.13 22.35 -67.62
N SER A 52 -61.08 23.45 -66.89
CA SER A 52 -62.20 24.39 -66.79
C SER A 52 -62.28 25.29 -68.01
N SER A 53 -63.49 25.77 -68.30
CA SER A 53 -63.77 26.75 -69.35
C SER A 53 -62.96 28.05 -69.25
N SER A 54 -62.34 28.33 -68.10
CA SER A 54 -61.46 29.48 -67.85
C SER A 54 -59.97 29.22 -68.13
N GLY A 55 -59.60 28.05 -68.68
CA GLY A 55 -58.22 27.68 -69.00
C GLY A 55 -57.42 27.04 -67.84
N ASN A 56 -58.04 26.83 -66.68
CA ASN A 56 -57.38 26.25 -65.51
C ASN A 56 -57.47 24.71 -65.52
N GLU A 57 -56.37 24.03 -65.22
CA GLU A 57 -56.28 22.57 -65.08
C GLU A 57 -56.53 22.12 -63.64
N TYR A 58 -57.39 21.11 -63.45
CA TYR A 58 -57.73 20.52 -62.15
C TYR A 58 -57.44 19.02 -62.19
N LYS A 59 -56.92 18.46 -61.09
CA LYS A 59 -56.73 17.03 -60.93
C LYS A 59 -57.80 16.46 -60.00
N VAL A 60 -58.62 15.53 -60.52
CA VAL A 60 -59.71 14.90 -59.80
C VAL A 60 -59.18 13.65 -59.11
N VAL A 61 -59.08 13.74 -57.79
CA VAL A 61 -58.69 12.63 -56.90
C VAL A 61 -59.96 12.05 -56.27
N SER A 62 -60.01 10.72 -56.09
CA SER A 62 -61.13 10.09 -55.39
C SER A 62 -61.07 10.37 -53.88
N LEU A 63 -62.23 10.62 -53.27
CA LEU A 63 -62.37 10.87 -51.83
C LEU A 63 -61.76 9.73 -50.98
N SER A 64 -61.90 8.48 -51.41
CA SER A 64 -61.32 7.31 -50.72
C SER A 64 -59.78 7.32 -50.70
N ARG A 65 -59.12 7.80 -51.75
CA ARG A 65 -57.65 7.88 -51.81
C ARG A 65 -57.14 9.05 -50.98
N LEU A 66 -57.83 10.19 -51.05
CA LEU A 66 -57.50 11.35 -50.22
C LEU A 66 -57.65 11.04 -48.73
N ASN A 67 -58.72 10.34 -48.32
CA ASN A 67 -58.92 9.96 -46.92
C ASN A 67 -57.84 8.99 -46.43
N ARG A 68 -57.45 7.99 -47.25
CA ARG A 68 -56.35 7.07 -46.92
C ARG A 68 -55.01 7.79 -46.77
N PHE A 69 -54.70 8.73 -47.66
CA PHE A 69 -53.50 9.56 -47.53
C PHE A 69 -53.52 10.39 -46.24
N TRP A 70 -54.68 10.97 -45.89
CA TRP A 70 -54.83 11.74 -44.66
C TRP A 70 -54.68 10.89 -43.39
N GLU A 71 -55.23 9.68 -43.37
CA GLU A 71 -55.04 8.70 -42.29
C GLU A 71 -53.56 8.35 -42.13
N ASN A 72 -52.88 7.99 -43.22
CA ASN A 72 -51.44 7.70 -43.20
C ASN A 72 -50.59 8.90 -42.74
N ALA A 73 -50.94 10.11 -43.16
CA ALA A 73 -50.26 11.34 -42.76
C ALA A 73 -50.45 11.63 -41.26
N ARG A 74 -51.66 11.41 -40.75
CA ARG A 74 -52.00 11.54 -39.34
C ARG A 74 -51.26 10.50 -38.49
N ASP A 75 -51.23 9.25 -38.94
CA ASP A 75 -50.57 8.16 -38.23
C ASP A 75 -49.05 8.38 -38.18
N SER A 76 -48.44 8.80 -39.30
CA SER A 76 -47.02 9.17 -39.31
C SER A 76 -46.72 10.34 -38.37
N LEU A 77 -47.56 11.37 -38.34
CA LEU A 77 -47.40 12.49 -37.40
C LEU A 77 -47.57 12.04 -35.94
N SER A 78 -48.50 11.12 -35.67
CA SER A 78 -48.69 10.52 -34.35
C SER A 78 -47.46 9.73 -33.91
N ASN A 79 -46.92 8.89 -34.79
CA ASN A 79 -45.72 8.09 -34.53
C ASN A 79 -44.52 9.00 -34.24
N VAL A 80 -44.28 10.03 -35.06
CA VAL A 80 -43.18 10.98 -34.81
C VAL A 80 -43.34 11.71 -33.47
N ARG A 81 -44.57 12.07 -33.08
CA ARG A 81 -44.83 12.68 -31.77
C ARG A 81 -44.60 11.71 -30.62
N GLN A 82 -44.94 10.44 -30.81
CA GLN A 82 -44.71 9.38 -29.82
C GLN A 82 -43.22 9.12 -29.66
N ASP A 83 -42.48 8.97 -30.76
CA ASP A 83 -41.03 8.79 -30.77
C ASP A 83 -40.34 9.98 -30.09
N LEU A 84 -40.76 11.21 -30.40
CA LEU A 84 -40.22 12.40 -29.75
C LEU A 84 -40.45 12.39 -28.24
N ARG A 85 -41.64 11.98 -27.78
CA ARG A 85 -41.93 11.84 -26.34
C ARG A 85 -41.06 10.76 -25.70
N GLN A 86 -40.88 9.63 -26.36
CA GLN A 86 -40.04 8.55 -25.87
C GLN A 86 -38.56 8.94 -25.80
N THR A 87 -38.05 9.65 -26.81
CA THR A 87 -36.69 10.18 -26.79
C THR A 87 -36.50 11.23 -25.69
N LEU A 88 -37.47 12.13 -25.49
CA LEU A 88 -37.41 13.11 -24.39
C LEU A 88 -37.41 12.44 -23.02
N ASP A 89 -38.21 11.39 -22.84
CA ASP A 89 -38.23 10.60 -21.61
C ASP A 89 -36.89 9.88 -21.39
N GLN A 90 -36.33 9.26 -22.42
CA GLN A 90 -35.00 8.63 -22.37
C GLN A 90 -33.88 9.63 -22.07
N VAL A 91 -33.95 10.85 -22.61
CA VAL A 91 -32.97 11.91 -22.29
C VAL A 91 -33.11 12.34 -20.83
N ALA A 92 -34.34 12.46 -20.32
CA ALA A 92 -34.57 12.80 -18.92
C ALA A 92 -34.07 11.71 -17.97
N THR A 93 -34.27 10.42 -18.30
CA THR A 93 -33.75 9.31 -17.50
C THR A 93 -32.22 9.26 -17.53
N GLN A 94 -31.61 9.43 -18.70
CA GLN A 94 -30.15 9.49 -18.83
C GLN A 94 -29.54 10.66 -18.06
N ASP A 95 -30.17 11.84 -18.07
CA ASP A 95 -29.69 13.00 -17.28
C ASP A 95 -29.78 12.73 -15.76
N ALA A 96 -30.85 12.06 -15.32
CA ALA A 96 -30.99 11.62 -13.93
C ALA A 96 -29.93 10.58 -13.54
N GLU A 97 -29.65 9.61 -14.40
CA GLU A 97 -28.58 8.62 -14.21
C GLU A 97 -27.20 9.28 -14.18
N LEU A 98 -26.91 10.20 -15.10
CA LEU A 98 -25.65 10.96 -15.12
C LEU A 98 -25.46 11.79 -13.85
N LYS A 99 -26.53 12.40 -13.34
CA LYS A 99 -26.49 13.14 -12.08
C LYS A 99 -26.22 12.22 -10.89
N SER A 100 -26.87 11.06 -10.85
CA SER A 100 -26.66 10.01 -9.82
C SER A 100 -25.25 9.42 -9.88
N LEU A 101 -24.73 9.18 -11.09
CA LEU A 101 -23.39 8.65 -11.31
C LEU A 101 -22.34 9.68 -10.89
N ASN A 102 -22.53 10.96 -11.25
CA ASN A 102 -21.66 12.04 -10.80
C ASN A 102 -21.68 12.22 -9.28
N SER A 103 -22.84 12.10 -8.61
CA SER A 103 -22.87 12.13 -7.14
C SER A 103 -22.14 10.95 -6.52
N SER A 104 -22.30 9.75 -7.09
CA SER A 104 -21.61 8.54 -6.63
C SER A 104 -20.09 8.63 -6.83
N ILE A 105 -19.63 9.24 -7.93
CA ILE A 105 -18.20 9.50 -8.17
C ILE A 105 -17.67 10.48 -7.13
N ARG A 106 -18.37 11.60 -6.87
CA ARG A 106 -17.96 12.56 -5.84
C ARG A 106 -17.91 11.95 -4.44
N GLU A 107 -18.87 11.10 -4.11
CA GLU A 107 -18.88 10.37 -2.84
C GLU A 107 -17.69 9.41 -2.75
N LYS A 108 -17.43 8.64 -3.82
CA LYS A 108 -16.26 7.75 -3.88
C LYS A 108 -14.94 8.51 -3.82
N ASP A 109 -14.80 9.64 -4.50
CA ASP A 109 -13.60 10.47 -4.43
C ASP A 109 -13.40 11.02 -3.01
N ALA A 110 -14.48 11.42 -2.32
CA ALA A 110 -14.41 11.84 -0.92
C ALA A 110 -13.99 10.68 0.00
N ILE A 111 -14.51 9.47 -0.23
CA ILE A 111 -14.12 8.26 0.51
C ILE A 111 -12.67 7.88 0.20
N VAL A 112 -12.21 7.99 -1.05
CA VAL A 112 -10.83 7.71 -1.42
C VAL A 112 -9.89 8.74 -0.79
N ALA A 113 -10.24 10.03 -0.79
CA ALA A 113 -9.45 11.06 -0.12
C ALA A 113 -9.38 10.84 1.40
N ALA A 114 -10.50 10.46 2.03
CA ALA A 114 -10.52 10.09 3.45
C ALA A 114 -9.72 8.80 3.72
N SER A 115 -9.83 7.80 2.84
CA SER A 115 -9.12 6.53 2.97
C SER A 115 -7.62 6.65 2.68
N GLU A 116 -7.18 7.58 1.83
CA GLU A 116 -5.77 7.92 1.66
C GLU A 116 -5.22 8.54 2.94
N HIS A 117 -6.00 9.42 3.58
CA HIS A 117 -5.65 9.98 4.89
C HIS A 117 -5.51 8.87 5.96
N ASP A 118 -6.50 7.98 6.07
CA ASP A 118 -6.50 6.86 7.03
C ASP A 118 -5.48 5.75 6.69
N SER A 119 -5.14 5.57 5.42
CA SER A 119 -4.18 4.55 4.99
C SER A 119 -2.73 5.02 5.12
N THR A 120 -2.48 6.32 5.03
CA THR A 120 -1.14 6.89 5.18
C THR A 120 -0.78 7.15 6.63
N HIS A 121 -1.77 7.40 7.50
CA HIS A 121 -1.57 7.71 8.91
C HIS A 121 -2.07 6.58 9.80
N ILE A 122 -1.29 6.21 10.81
CA ILE A 122 -1.78 5.39 11.91
C ILE A 122 -2.00 6.35 13.08
N SER A 123 -3.24 6.44 13.56
CA SER A 123 -3.53 7.23 14.76
C SER A 123 -2.96 6.49 15.97
N VAL A 124 -1.82 6.96 16.46
CA VAL A 124 -1.21 6.50 17.71
C VAL A 124 -1.35 7.64 18.71
N LEU A 125 -2.16 7.45 19.76
CA LEU A 125 -2.44 8.46 20.79
C LEU A 125 -3.12 9.75 20.26
N GLY A 126 -3.91 9.66 19.19
CA GLY A 126 -4.67 10.80 18.65
C GLY A 126 -3.87 11.76 17.77
N MET A 127 -2.62 11.42 17.43
CA MET A 127 -1.83 12.11 16.40
C MET A 127 -1.63 11.19 15.21
N ASP A 128 -1.85 11.74 14.01
CA ASP A 128 -1.66 11.06 12.74
C ASP A 128 -0.18 11.05 12.37
N ILE A 129 0.43 9.86 12.43
CA ILE A 129 1.84 9.65 12.07
C ILE A 129 1.89 8.87 10.74
N PRO A 130 2.63 9.36 9.73
CA PRO A 130 2.80 8.63 8.47
C PRO A 130 3.45 7.26 8.72
N LYS A 131 2.94 6.20 8.09
CA LYS A 131 3.41 4.80 8.27
C LYS A 131 4.91 4.63 8.09
N GLU A 132 5.50 5.33 7.12
CA GLU A 132 6.96 5.31 6.90
C GLU A 132 7.73 6.00 8.03
N GLY A 133 7.21 7.11 8.55
CA GLY A 133 7.78 7.83 9.69
C GLY A 133 7.74 6.99 10.97
N PHE A 134 6.64 6.27 11.20
CA PHE A 134 6.52 5.37 12.36
C PHE A 134 7.51 4.22 12.29
N LEU A 135 7.63 3.55 11.13
CA LEU A 135 8.53 2.41 10.99
C LEU A 135 9.99 2.85 11.19
N ASN A 136 10.39 3.99 10.63
CA ASN A 136 11.73 4.54 10.84
C ASN A 136 11.97 4.96 12.30
N PHE A 137 11.01 5.65 12.93
CA PHE A 137 11.10 6.06 14.34
C PHE A 137 11.22 4.86 15.28
N PHE A 138 10.49 3.79 15.01
CA PHE A 138 10.58 2.55 15.77
C PHE A 138 11.99 1.94 15.67
N TRP A 139 12.53 1.81 14.46
CA TRP A 139 13.89 1.27 14.28
C TRP A 139 14.97 2.16 14.88
N ILE A 140 14.84 3.49 14.81
CA ILE A 140 15.76 4.43 15.48
C ILE A 140 15.73 4.22 16.99
N THR A 141 14.53 4.08 17.57
CA THR A 141 14.38 3.83 19.02
C THR A 141 15.01 2.50 19.42
N VAL A 142 14.79 1.44 18.64
CA VAL A 142 15.42 0.13 18.85
C VAL A 142 16.95 0.23 18.75
N LEU A 143 17.48 0.99 17.78
CA LEU A 143 18.92 1.19 17.60
C LEU A 143 19.55 1.91 18.80
N ILE A 144 18.92 2.98 19.29
CA ILE A 144 19.39 3.73 20.46
C ILE A 144 19.44 2.82 21.68
N LEU A 145 18.37 2.04 21.90
CA LEU A 145 18.30 1.12 23.03
C LEU A 145 19.36 0.02 22.91
N ALA A 146 19.58 -0.51 21.71
CA ALA A 146 20.62 -1.50 21.43
C ALA A 146 22.04 -0.95 21.69
N LEU A 147 22.30 0.31 21.31
CA LEU A 147 23.57 0.98 21.61
C LEU A 147 23.80 1.17 23.11
N LEU A 148 22.76 1.59 23.84
CA LEU A 148 22.83 1.77 25.29
C LEU A 148 23.10 0.42 26.00
N LEU A 149 22.39 -0.64 25.60
CA LEU A 149 22.62 -2.00 26.08
C LEU A 149 24.04 -2.50 25.74
N GLY A 150 24.49 -2.29 24.51
CA GLY A 150 25.84 -2.64 24.08
C GLY A 150 26.91 -1.92 24.92
N GLY A 151 26.72 -0.63 25.16
CA GLY A 151 27.58 0.18 26.02
C GLY A 151 27.59 -0.31 27.47
N ALA A 152 26.43 -0.66 28.03
CA ALA A 152 26.31 -1.21 29.37
C ALA A 152 27.01 -2.57 29.50
N ILE A 153 26.86 -3.46 28.51
CA ILE A 153 27.56 -4.76 28.50
C ILE A 153 29.07 -4.56 28.40
N TYR A 154 29.53 -3.65 27.54
CA TYR A 154 30.95 -3.32 27.41
C TYR A 154 31.53 -2.79 28.73
N GLN A 155 30.84 -1.82 29.36
CA GLN A 155 31.24 -1.27 30.64
C GLN A 155 31.24 -2.35 31.72
N TYR A 156 30.22 -3.21 31.79
CA TYR A 156 30.13 -4.28 32.76
C TYR A 156 31.31 -5.27 32.64
N ARG A 157 31.68 -5.65 31.41
CA ARG A 157 32.83 -6.54 31.15
C ARG A 157 34.15 -5.89 31.57
N ASN A 158 34.33 -4.61 31.23
CA ASN A 158 35.52 -3.86 31.61
C ASN A 158 35.62 -3.70 33.14
N SER A 159 34.52 -3.33 33.81
CA SER A 159 34.46 -3.19 35.27
C SER A 159 34.74 -4.50 36.00
N GLN A 160 34.26 -5.63 35.46
CA GLN A 160 34.55 -6.95 36.04
C GLN A 160 36.04 -7.32 35.92
N LEU A 161 36.66 -7.00 34.77
CA LEU A 161 38.10 -7.19 34.56
C LEU A 161 38.94 -6.31 35.50
N VAL A 162 38.59 -5.02 35.61
CA VAL A 162 39.27 -4.08 36.50
C VAL A 162 39.15 -4.53 37.95
N THR A 163 37.95 -4.90 38.41
CA THR A 163 37.72 -5.37 39.78
C THR A 163 38.52 -6.64 40.10
N SER A 164 38.62 -7.58 39.15
CA SER A 164 39.43 -8.80 39.31
C SER A 164 40.91 -8.47 39.45
N ARG A 165 41.44 -7.58 38.60
CA ARG A 165 42.84 -7.12 38.68
C ARG A 165 43.15 -6.44 40.00
N THR A 166 42.31 -5.48 40.42
CA THR A 166 42.51 -4.78 41.71
C THR A 166 42.49 -5.75 42.89
N ARG A 167 41.62 -6.77 42.88
CA ARG A 167 41.62 -7.82 43.92
C ARG A 167 42.88 -8.68 43.90
N GLN A 168 43.44 -8.95 42.71
CA GLN A 168 44.67 -9.70 42.58
C GLN A 168 45.87 -8.88 43.08
N ASP A 169 45.95 -7.61 42.71
CA ASP A 169 47.02 -6.70 43.13
C ASP A 169 46.96 -6.44 44.64
N TYR A 170 45.76 -6.29 45.20
CA TYR A 170 45.57 -6.21 46.65
C TYR A 170 46.07 -7.46 47.38
N ARG A 171 45.80 -8.65 46.83
CA ARG A 171 46.30 -9.91 47.40
C ARG A 171 47.83 -10.03 47.33
N LYS A 172 48.44 -9.59 46.22
CA LYS A 172 49.91 -9.53 46.10
C LYS A 172 50.52 -8.59 47.13
N LEU A 173 49.95 -7.39 47.27
CA LEU A 173 50.43 -6.40 48.23
C LEU A 173 50.31 -6.89 49.69
N GLN A 174 49.21 -7.56 50.03
CA GLN A 174 49.06 -8.18 51.35
C GLN A 174 50.11 -9.27 51.59
N HIS A 175 50.35 -10.13 50.60
CA HIS A 175 51.38 -11.16 50.70
C HIS A 175 52.77 -10.56 50.92
N GLU A 176 53.13 -9.55 50.12
CA GLU A 176 54.40 -8.82 50.27
C GLU A 176 54.52 -8.12 51.64
N LEU A 177 53.44 -7.55 52.16
CA LEU A 177 53.43 -6.94 53.50
C LEU A 177 53.58 -7.98 54.61
N GLU A 178 52.93 -9.13 54.49
CA GLU A 178 53.09 -10.24 55.44
C GLU A 178 54.51 -10.79 55.42
N GLU A 179 55.09 -10.94 54.23
CA GLU A 179 56.47 -11.40 54.04
C GLU A 179 57.48 -10.36 54.60
N PHE A 180 57.26 -9.08 54.34
CA PHE A 180 58.04 -8.00 54.94
C PHE A 180 57.94 -8.01 56.47
N ARG A 181 56.74 -8.17 57.03
CA ARG A 181 56.56 -8.28 58.50
C ARG A 181 57.27 -9.49 59.07
N LYS A 182 57.19 -10.65 58.42
CA LYS A 182 57.90 -11.87 58.85
C LYS A 182 59.41 -11.65 58.85
N THR A 183 59.96 -11.13 57.76
CA THR A 183 61.41 -10.88 57.65
C THR A 183 61.90 -9.82 58.64
N SER A 184 61.14 -8.75 58.88
CA SER A 184 61.48 -7.77 59.93
C SER A 184 61.44 -8.39 61.34
N LEU A 185 60.42 -9.19 61.65
CA LEU A 185 60.36 -9.89 62.94
C LEU A 185 61.50 -10.89 63.11
N GLU A 186 61.88 -11.61 62.05
CA GLU A 186 63.04 -12.51 62.06
C GLU A 186 64.35 -11.76 62.33
N LYS A 187 64.53 -10.58 61.70
CA LYS A 187 65.68 -9.71 61.96
C LYS A 187 65.71 -9.23 63.41
N GLU A 188 64.59 -8.76 63.94
CA GLU A 188 64.50 -8.36 65.35
C GLU A 188 64.78 -9.52 66.31
N ARG A 189 64.21 -10.70 66.04
CA ARG A 189 64.45 -11.92 66.84
C ARG A 189 65.90 -12.37 66.77
N ARG A 190 66.55 -12.24 65.61
CA ARG A 190 67.97 -12.55 65.44
C ARG A 190 68.83 -11.56 66.24
N LEU A 191 68.57 -10.26 66.12
CA LEU A 191 69.28 -9.22 66.86
C LEU A 191 69.15 -9.41 68.38
N ARG A 192 67.96 -9.75 68.89
CA ARG A 192 67.76 -10.06 70.31
C ARG A 192 68.59 -11.26 70.78
N ARG A 193 68.68 -12.31 69.96
CA ARG A 193 69.51 -13.49 70.27
C ARG A 193 70.99 -13.14 70.29
N GLU A 194 71.46 -12.37 69.32
CA GLU A 194 72.84 -11.89 69.26
C GLU A 194 73.19 -11.03 70.48
N LEU A 195 72.33 -10.06 70.86
CA LEU A 195 72.50 -9.25 72.07
C LEU A 195 72.50 -10.08 73.36
N GLN A 196 71.68 -11.12 73.45
CA GLN A 196 71.68 -12.01 74.62
C GLN A 196 72.98 -12.82 74.71
N THR A 197 73.47 -13.35 73.59
CA THR A 197 74.76 -14.05 73.54
C THR A 197 75.91 -13.11 73.91
N GLU A 198 75.91 -11.86 73.42
CA GLU A 198 76.91 -10.86 73.80
C GLU A 198 76.85 -10.54 75.31
N ARG A 199 75.66 -10.38 75.89
CA ARG A 199 75.51 -10.16 77.34
C ARG A 199 76.01 -11.34 78.16
N ASN A 200 75.63 -12.56 77.78
CA ASN A 200 76.08 -13.79 78.44
C ASN A 200 77.61 -13.92 78.36
N LEU A 201 78.21 -13.64 77.20
CA LEU A 201 79.66 -13.67 77.00
C LEU A 201 80.37 -12.65 77.91
N VAL A 202 79.86 -11.42 78.01
CA VAL A 202 80.42 -10.40 78.90
C VAL A 202 80.33 -10.81 80.38
N GLU A 203 79.24 -11.47 80.78
CA GLU A 203 79.06 -11.98 82.13
C GLU A 203 80.03 -13.11 82.46
N GLU A 204 80.20 -14.09 81.55
CA GLU A 204 81.21 -15.14 81.69
C GLU A 204 82.63 -14.57 81.78
N LEU A 205 82.99 -13.60 80.92
CA LEU A 205 84.29 -12.94 80.97
C LEU A 205 84.54 -12.24 82.31
N LYS A 206 83.51 -11.62 82.92
CA LYS A 206 83.60 -11.03 84.26
C LYS A 206 83.81 -12.08 85.34
N VAL A 207 83.09 -13.20 85.29
CA VAL A 207 83.26 -14.32 86.24
C VAL A 207 84.68 -14.90 86.15
N VAL A 208 85.17 -15.16 84.93
CA VAL A 208 86.54 -15.66 84.72
C VAL A 208 87.58 -14.65 85.20
N ALA A 209 87.39 -13.36 84.94
CA ALA A 209 88.29 -12.31 85.42
C ALA A 209 88.29 -12.20 86.96
N SER A 210 87.17 -12.49 87.62
CA SER A 210 87.07 -12.52 89.08
C SER A 210 87.69 -13.76 89.73
N GLN A 211 87.76 -14.90 89.02
CA GLN A 211 88.49 -16.10 89.46
C GLN A 211 90.01 -16.00 89.26
N LYS A 212 90.49 -15.06 88.44
CA LYS A 212 91.91 -14.87 88.11
C LYS A 212 92.60 -13.80 88.97
N ARG A 213 91.93 -13.31 90.02
CA ARG A 213 92.47 -12.47 91.09
C ARG A 213 92.50 -13.27 92.39
#